data_AF-A0A1Y1IMP5-F1
#
_entry.id   AF-A0A1Y1IMP5-F1
#
_cell.length_a   1.000
_cell.length_b   1.000
_cell.length_c   1.000
_cell.angle_alpha   90.00
_cell.angle_beta   90.00
_cell.angle_gamma   90.00
#
_symmetry.space_group_name_H-M   'P 1'
#
loop_
_entity.id
_entity.type
_entity.pdbx_description
1 polymer ?
#
loop_
_entity_poly.entity_id
_entity_poly.type
_entity_poly.pdbx_seq_one_letter_code
_entity_poly.pdbx_strand_id
1 'polypeptide(L)'
;MDKHTCKDPSNRFICTSETLGSGACKTVYRAFDRAEGKEVAWSKVELQSLDMDGMSGAMREVEIMKEVDHPHIVKLSASWVDAKTSTLHLITDLYAGSLDAYVKLHGRQEPAVIRKWARQICNALAYLHDTGSEPIVHRDLKCANVFVNNYTGDVAVGDLGYATVLSRSRRKQANCVKYP
;
A
#
# COMPACT_ATOMS: atom_id res chain seq x y z
N MET A 1 -21.94 -7.37 22.96
CA MET A 1 -22.50 -7.12 21.61
C MET A 1 -21.33 -7.14 20.63
N ASP A 2 -21.32 -8.09 19.71
CA ASP A 2 -20.22 -8.23 18.75
C ASP A 2 -20.15 -7.01 17.83
N LYS A 3 -19.14 -6.16 18.02
CA LYS A 3 -18.86 -4.96 17.20
C LYS A 3 -18.25 -5.29 15.83
N HIS A 4 -18.30 -6.56 15.41
CA HIS A 4 -17.64 -7.05 14.21
C HIS A 4 -18.66 -7.22 13.08
N THR A 5 -18.39 -6.57 11.94
CA THR A 5 -19.29 -6.52 10.79
C THR A 5 -18.93 -7.52 9.70
N CYS A 6 -17.70 -8.04 9.68
CA CYS A 6 -17.27 -9.08 8.75
C CYS A 6 -16.11 -9.90 9.30
N LYS A 7 -15.95 -11.12 8.75
CA LYS A 7 -14.91 -12.10 9.13
C LYS A 7 -14.37 -12.76 7.87
N ASP A 8 -13.08 -13.04 7.86
CA ASP A 8 -12.51 -13.84 6.76
C ASP A 8 -12.94 -15.32 6.89
N PRO A 9 -12.81 -16.13 5.83
CA PRO A 9 -13.24 -17.53 5.86
C PRO A 9 -12.59 -18.39 6.97
N SER A 10 -11.37 -18.04 7.40
CA SER A 10 -10.67 -18.74 8.48
C SER A 10 -11.00 -18.22 9.88
N ASN A 11 -11.76 -17.11 9.98
CA ASN A 11 -12.07 -16.40 11.22
C ASN A 11 -10.81 -15.91 11.97
N ARG A 12 -9.69 -15.70 11.26
CA ARG A 12 -8.47 -15.05 11.77
C ARG A 12 -8.64 -13.54 11.82
N PHE A 13 -9.15 -12.94 10.76
CA PHE A 13 -9.34 -11.50 10.61
C PHE A 13 -10.81 -11.13 10.84
N ILE A 14 -11.04 -10.14 11.69
CA ILE A 14 -12.37 -9.61 11.98
C ILE A 14 -12.37 -8.10 11.70
N CYS A 15 -13.31 -7.61 10.88
CA CYS A 15 -13.45 -6.18 10.64
C CYS A 15 -14.50 -5.56 11.56
N THR A 16 -14.32 -4.29 11.89
CA THR A 16 -15.29 -3.46 12.60
C THR A 16 -16.13 -2.65 11.60
N SER A 17 -17.16 -1.96 12.08
CA SER A 17 -17.92 -1.00 11.27
C SER A 17 -17.16 0.30 10.98
N GLU A 18 -15.97 0.49 11.54
CA GLU A 18 -15.17 1.70 11.35
C GLU A 18 -14.47 1.68 9.99
N THR A 19 -14.90 2.57 9.10
CA THR A 19 -14.23 2.83 7.82
C THR A 19 -13.11 3.83 8.02
N LEU A 20 -11.88 3.43 7.67
CA LEU A 20 -10.67 4.25 7.72
C LEU A 20 -10.51 5.10 6.46
N GLY A 21 -11.05 4.63 5.33
CA GLY A 21 -11.03 5.34 4.07
C GLY A 21 -11.96 4.68 3.06
N SER A 22 -12.54 5.47 2.16
CA SER A 22 -13.39 4.97 1.08
C SER A 22 -13.13 5.75 -0.19
N GLY A 23 -12.95 5.03 -1.29
CA GLY A 23 -12.94 5.55 -2.66
C GLY A 23 -14.06 4.92 -3.50
N ALA A 24 -14.02 5.14 -4.81
CA ALA A 24 -15.04 4.63 -5.73
C ALA A 24 -15.13 3.10 -5.79
N CYS A 25 -14.00 2.42 -5.68
CA CYS A 25 -13.88 0.96 -5.86
C CYS A 25 -13.25 0.23 -4.66
N LYS A 26 -12.75 0.97 -3.66
CA LYS A 26 -12.00 0.43 -2.52
C LYS A 26 -12.50 1.05 -1.22
N THR A 27 -12.79 0.21 -0.25
CA THR A 27 -13.09 0.64 1.12
C THR A 27 -12.16 -0.06 2.10
N VAL A 28 -11.61 0.70 3.04
CA VAL A 28 -10.66 0.23 4.04
C VAL A 28 -11.31 0.30 5.41
N TYR A 29 -11.31 -0.83 6.12
CA TYR A 29 -11.90 -0.98 7.44
C TYR A 29 -10.81 -1.21 8.49
N ARG A 30 -11.06 -0.73 9.71
CA ARG A 30 -10.29 -1.18 10.87
C ARG A 30 -10.64 -2.63 11.16
N ALA A 31 -9.62 -3.47 11.30
CA ALA A 31 -9.76 -4.88 11.57
C ALA A 31 -8.76 -5.36 12.63
N PHE A 32 -8.92 -6.60 13.08
CA PHE A 32 -8.06 -7.22 14.09
C PHE A 32 -7.62 -8.60 13.61
N ASP A 33 -6.32 -8.86 13.67
CA ASP A 33 -5.74 -10.18 13.46
C ASP A 33 -5.73 -10.95 14.78
N ARG A 34 -6.58 -11.96 14.90
CA ARG A 34 -6.70 -12.77 16.12
C ARG A 34 -5.49 -13.67 16.36
N ALA A 35 -4.72 -14.01 15.32
CA ALA A 35 -3.55 -14.87 15.46
C ALA A 35 -2.34 -14.08 15.99
N GLU A 36 -2.15 -12.85 15.51
CA GLU A 36 -1.04 -11.97 15.93
C GLU A 36 -1.41 -11.03 17.09
N GLY A 37 -2.69 -10.87 17.39
CA GLY A 37 -3.16 -10.01 18.48
C GLY A 37 -2.99 -8.52 18.20
N LYS A 38 -3.03 -8.09 16.93
CA LYS A 38 -2.78 -6.70 16.52
C LYS A 38 -3.88 -6.13 15.62
N GLU A 39 -4.04 -4.82 15.66
CA GLU A 39 -4.89 -4.11 14.70
C GLU A 39 -4.26 -4.12 13.31
N VAL A 40 -5.11 -4.25 12.29
CA VAL A 40 -4.74 -4.29 10.87
C VAL A 40 -5.72 -3.46 10.05
N ALA A 41 -5.30 -3.06 8.85
CA ALA A 41 -6.19 -2.46 7.87
C ALA A 41 -6.71 -3.55 6.92
N TRP A 42 -8.04 -3.61 6.77
CA TRP A 42 -8.68 -4.53 5.83
C TRP A 42 -9.28 -3.76 4.68
N SER A 43 -8.61 -3.81 3.52
CA SER A 43 -9.14 -3.25 2.27
C SER A 43 -10.02 -4.25 1.54
N LYS A 44 -11.15 -3.79 1.04
CA LYS A 44 -12.03 -4.49 0.11
C LYS A 44 -12.09 -3.73 -1.20
N VAL A 45 -11.71 -4.36 -2.30
CA VAL A 45 -11.70 -3.79 -3.65
C VAL A 45 -12.76 -4.51 -4.49
N GLU A 46 -13.75 -3.78 -4.97
CA GLU A 46 -14.84 -4.31 -5.80
C GLU A 46 -14.38 -4.47 -7.25
N LEU A 47 -14.00 -5.67 -7.65
CA LEU A 47 -13.38 -5.91 -8.96
C LEU A 47 -14.33 -5.65 -10.13
N GLN A 48 -15.64 -5.80 -9.92
CA GLN A 48 -16.65 -5.49 -10.94
C GLN A 48 -16.79 -3.99 -11.24
N SER A 49 -16.33 -3.13 -10.32
CA SER A 49 -16.34 -1.68 -10.50
C SER A 49 -15.11 -1.15 -11.26
N LEU A 50 -14.14 -2.03 -11.56
CA LEU A 50 -12.90 -1.70 -12.24
C LEU A 50 -12.98 -2.01 -13.73
N ASP A 51 -12.31 -1.21 -14.54
CA ASP A 51 -11.97 -1.56 -15.91
C ASP A 51 -10.78 -2.54 -15.96
N MET A 52 -10.40 -2.96 -17.17
CA MET A 52 -9.31 -3.93 -17.37
C MET A 52 -7.97 -3.42 -16.80
N ASP A 53 -7.70 -2.13 -16.92
CA ASP A 53 -6.47 -1.52 -16.41
C ASP A 53 -6.47 -1.45 -14.88
N GLY A 54 -7.61 -1.06 -14.28
CA GLY A 54 -7.80 -1.05 -12.83
C GLY A 54 -7.68 -2.44 -12.22
N MET A 55 -8.29 -3.46 -12.84
CA MET A 55 -8.18 -4.85 -12.39
C MET A 55 -6.73 -5.34 -12.48
N SER A 56 -6.05 -5.04 -13.59
CA SER A 56 -4.63 -5.37 -13.78
C SER A 56 -3.74 -4.68 -12.75
N GLY A 57 -4.02 -3.41 -12.43
CA GLY A 57 -3.33 -2.65 -11.40
C GLY A 57 -3.51 -3.24 -10.01
N ALA A 58 -4.75 -3.61 -9.64
CA ALA A 58 -5.05 -4.23 -8.35
C ALA A 58 -4.33 -5.58 -8.19
N MET A 59 -4.33 -6.43 -9.21
CA MET A 59 -3.63 -7.72 -9.16
C MET A 59 -2.11 -7.53 -9.08
N ARG A 60 -1.56 -6.58 -9.85
CA ARG A 60 -0.14 -6.24 -9.80
C ARG A 60 0.28 -5.71 -8.42
N GLU A 61 -0.55 -4.87 -7.79
CA GLU A 61 -0.28 -4.37 -6.43
C GLU A 61 -0.05 -5.55 -5.48
N VAL A 62 -0.93 -6.56 -5.52
CA VAL A 62 -0.82 -7.76 -4.68
C VAL A 62 0.43 -8.55 -4.98
N GLU A 63 0.75 -8.76 -6.26
CA GLU A 63 1.95 -9.50 -6.67
C GLU A 63 3.21 -8.83 -6.15
N ILE A 64 3.34 -7.51 -6.34
CA ILE A 64 4.53 -6.78 -5.87
C ILE A 64 4.59 -6.81 -4.33
N MET A 65 3.48 -6.58 -3.65
CA MET A 65 3.45 -6.59 -2.19
C MET A 65 3.83 -7.94 -1.56
N LYS A 66 3.68 -9.05 -2.29
CA LYS A 66 4.13 -10.39 -1.84
C LYS A 66 5.65 -10.58 -1.94
N GLU A 67 6.30 -9.88 -2.86
CA GLU A 67 7.73 -10.04 -3.14
C GLU A 67 8.62 -9.05 -2.37
N VAL A 68 8.02 -8.02 -1.76
CA VAL A 68 8.75 -6.96 -1.05
C VAL A 68 8.62 -7.12 0.47
N ASP A 69 9.74 -6.98 1.19
CA ASP A 69 9.78 -6.95 2.65
C ASP A 69 10.77 -5.88 3.11
N HIS A 70 10.24 -4.71 3.47
CA HIS A 70 11.03 -3.56 3.90
C HIS A 70 10.25 -2.74 4.94
N PRO A 71 10.87 -2.25 6.03
CA PRO A 71 10.18 -1.56 7.13
C PRO A 71 9.48 -0.25 6.74
N HIS A 72 9.84 0.33 5.59
CA HIS A 72 9.22 1.56 5.05
C HIS A 72 8.42 1.30 3.77
N ILE A 73 7.93 0.08 3.57
CA ILE A 73 6.94 -0.29 2.55
C ILE A 73 5.76 -0.95 3.25
N VAL A 74 4.53 -0.65 2.83
CA VAL A 74 3.33 -1.24 3.41
C VAL A 74 3.37 -2.76 3.24
N LYS A 75 3.38 -3.47 4.36
CA LYS A 75 3.43 -4.94 4.40
C LYS A 75 2.05 -5.54 4.16
N LEU A 76 1.98 -6.49 3.23
CA LEU A 76 0.81 -7.34 3.04
C LEU A 76 0.92 -8.57 3.94
N SER A 77 -0.03 -8.73 4.86
CA SER A 77 -0.12 -9.91 5.72
C SER A 77 -0.91 -11.05 5.06
N ALA A 78 -1.98 -10.71 4.33
CA ALA A 78 -2.81 -11.68 3.63
C ALA A 78 -3.59 -11.02 2.49
N SER A 79 -3.93 -11.82 1.48
CA SER A 79 -4.82 -11.40 0.38
C SER A 79 -5.64 -12.58 -0.12
N TRP A 80 -6.90 -12.37 -0.49
CA TRP A 80 -7.71 -13.37 -1.19
C TRP A 80 -8.78 -12.71 -2.05
N VAL A 81 -9.32 -13.46 -3.01
CA VAL A 81 -10.46 -13.03 -3.83
C VAL A 81 -11.69 -13.82 -3.40
N ASP A 82 -12.77 -13.12 -3.05
CA ASP A 82 -14.09 -13.72 -2.93
C ASP A 82 -14.74 -13.75 -4.32
N ALA A 83 -14.84 -14.95 -4.90
CA ALA A 83 -15.42 -15.14 -6.22
C ALA A 83 -16.93 -14.83 -6.25
N LYS A 84 -17.65 -14.99 -5.14
CA LYS A 84 -19.11 -14.76 -5.08
C LYS A 84 -19.44 -13.28 -5.18
N THR A 85 -18.67 -12.45 -4.49
CA THR A 85 -18.85 -10.99 -4.49
C THR A 85 -17.91 -10.29 -5.47
N SER A 86 -17.02 -11.04 -6.14
CA SER A 86 -15.95 -10.48 -6.98
C SER A 86 -15.17 -9.39 -6.26
N THR A 87 -14.78 -9.66 -5.01
CA THR A 87 -14.09 -8.70 -4.15
C THR A 87 -12.68 -9.18 -3.84
N LEU A 88 -11.68 -8.34 -4.09
CA LEU A 88 -10.32 -8.57 -3.62
C LEU A 88 -10.17 -8.03 -2.20
N HIS A 89 -9.73 -8.87 -1.28
CA HIS A 89 -9.48 -8.54 0.11
C HIS A 89 -7.97 -8.46 0.35
N LEU A 90 -7.52 -7.41 1.02
CA LEU A 90 -6.13 -7.18 1.41
C LEU A 90 -6.05 -6.86 2.89
N ILE A 91 -5.13 -7.51 3.58
CA ILE A 91 -4.79 -7.24 4.98
C ILE A 91 -3.39 -6.64 5.02
N THR A 92 -3.27 -5.44 5.57
CA THR A 92 -2.00 -4.75 5.75
C THR A 92 -1.85 -4.28 7.19
N ASP A 93 -0.65 -3.86 7.56
CA ASP A 93 -0.45 -3.11 8.80
C ASP A 93 -1.34 -1.85 8.82
N LEU A 94 -1.77 -1.46 10.02
CA LEU A 94 -2.60 -0.29 10.24
C LEU A 94 -1.73 0.97 10.42
N TYR A 95 -2.13 2.06 9.77
CA TYR A 95 -1.47 3.36 9.84
C TYR A 95 -2.42 4.45 10.35
N ALA A 96 -1.88 5.56 10.84
CA ALA A 96 -2.64 6.72 11.32
C ALA A 96 -3.36 7.47 10.18
N GLY A 97 -2.95 7.23 8.94
CA GLY A 97 -3.45 7.88 7.74
C GLY A 97 -2.32 8.14 6.74
N SER A 98 -2.68 8.69 5.59
CA SER A 98 -1.73 9.18 4.61
C SER A 98 -0.98 10.42 5.13
N LEU A 99 0.22 10.64 4.63
CA LEU A 99 1.10 11.72 5.06
C LEU A 99 0.49 13.09 4.76
N ASP A 100 -0.26 13.22 3.67
CA ASP A 100 -0.98 14.47 3.36
C ASP A 100 -2.09 14.75 4.38
N ALA A 101 -2.88 13.74 4.76
CA ALA A 101 -3.92 13.85 5.78
C ALA A 101 -3.31 14.12 7.16
N TYR A 102 -2.19 13.47 7.48
CA TYR A 102 -1.46 13.66 8.72
C TYR A 102 -0.94 15.09 8.86
N VAL A 103 -0.32 15.64 7.81
CA VAL A 103 0.17 17.04 7.81
C VAL A 103 -1.01 18.03 7.86
N LYS A 104 -2.14 17.74 7.21
CA LYS A 104 -3.35 18.57 7.32
C LYS A 104 -3.89 18.59 8.76
N LEU A 105 -3.87 17.46 9.45
CA LEU A 105 -4.39 17.33 10.81
C LEU A 105 -3.46 17.96 11.86
N HIS A 106 -2.14 17.75 11.74
CA HIS A 106 -1.15 18.14 12.76
C HIS A 106 -0.36 19.41 12.41
N GLY A 107 -0.62 20.01 11.25
CA GLY A 107 0.10 21.19 10.77
C GLY A 107 1.51 20.89 10.28
N ARG A 108 2.28 21.97 10.10
CA ARG A 108 3.66 21.88 9.61
C ARG A 108 4.56 21.18 10.63
N GLN A 109 5.38 20.28 10.13
CA GLN A 109 6.29 19.49 10.96
C GLN A 109 7.68 20.11 11.01
N GLU A 110 8.40 19.83 12.09
CA GLU A 110 9.77 20.28 12.28
C GLU A 110 10.71 19.74 11.18
N PRO A 111 11.73 20.51 10.74
CA PRO A 111 12.65 20.09 9.69
C PRO A 111 13.35 18.74 9.96
N ALA A 112 13.59 18.41 11.22
CA ALA A 112 14.17 17.13 11.62
C ALA A 112 13.25 15.94 11.29
N VAL A 113 11.93 16.10 11.50
CA VAL A 113 10.91 15.09 11.17
C VAL A 113 10.80 14.92 9.66
N ILE A 114 10.76 16.02 8.91
CA ILE A 114 10.73 16.00 7.44
C ILE A 114 11.96 15.26 6.89
N ARG A 115 13.16 15.55 7.43
CA ARG A 115 14.40 14.85 7.06
C ARG A 115 14.34 13.35 7.35
N LYS A 116 13.77 12.96 8.50
CA LYS A 116 13.56 11.56 8.86
C LYS A 116 12.65 10.87 7.84
N TRP A 117 11.49 11.44 7.54
CA TRP A 117 10.54 10.87 6.57
C TRP A 117 11.11 10.79 5.16
N ALA A 118 11.77 11.84 4.68
CA ALA A 118 12.41 11.84 3.38
C ALA A 118 13.43 10.71 3.25
N ARG A 119 14.26 10.49 4.27
CA ARG A 119 15.23 9.39 4.30
C ARG A 119 14.54 8.01 4.28
N GLN A 120 13.45 7.83 5.02
CA GLN A 120 12.70 6.57 5.05
C GLN A 120 12.08 6.25 3.69
N ILE A 121 11.49 7.26 3.02
CA ILE A 121 10.95 7.16 1.66
C ILE A 121 12.08 6.83 0.66
N CYS A 122 13.20 7.54 0.71
CA CYS A 122 14.35 7.27 -0.14
C CYS A 122 14.87 5.83 0.03
N ASN A 123 14.96 5.33 1.26
CA ASN A 123 15.39 3.96 1.54
C ASN A 123 14.41 2.93 0.97
N ALA A 124 13.10 3.16 1.11
CA ALA A 124 12.08 2.29 0.52
C ALA A 124 12.18 2.25 -1.02
N LEU A 125 12.38 3.40 -1.66
CA LEU A 125 12.54 3.48 -3.11
C LEU A 125 13.84 2.83 -3.57
N ALA A 126 14.94 3.03 -2.85
CA ALA A 126 16.22 2.37 -3.14
C ALA A 126 16.05 0.85 -3.07
N TYR A 127 15.39 0.35 -2.03
CA TYR A 127 15.03 -1.06 -1.93
C TYR A 127 14.23 -1.55 -3.15
N LEU A 128 13.15 -0.87 -3.53
CA LEU A 128 12.34 -1.25 -4.70
C LEU A 128 13.15 -1.28 -6.00
N HIS A 129 14.06 -0.32 -6.19
CA HIS A 129 14.88 -0.23 -7.39
C HIS A 129 15.99 -1.28 -7.43
N ASP A 130 16.47 -1.73 -6.28
CA ASP A 130 17.57 -2.70 -6.16
C ASP A 130 17.08 -4.14 -5.90
N THR A 131 15.78 -4.34 -5.68
CA THR A 131 15.20 -5.66 -5.40
C THR A 131 15.20 -6.53 -6.66
N GLY A 132 15.74 -7.74 -6.53
CA GLY A 132 15.70 -8.77 -7.58
C GLY A 132 16.55 -8.45 -8.82
N SER A 133 16.25 -9.14 -9.92
CA SER A 133 16.93 -8.95 -11.20
C SER A 133 16.35 -7.80 -12.03
N GLU A 134 15.13 -7.38 -11.74
CA GLU A 134 14.34 -6.39 -12.45
C GLU A 134 13.82 -5.30 -11.47
N PRO A 135 14.25 -4.03 -11.62
CA PRO A 135 13.85 -2.94 -10.74
C PRO A 135 12.34 -2.70 -10.72
N ILE A 136 11.78 -2.41 -9.54
CA ILE A 136 10.37 -2.04 -9.37
C ILE A 136 10.26 -0.53 -9.27
N VAL A 137 9.60 0.11 -10.25
CA VAL A 137 9.35 1.56 -10.24
C VAL A 137 7.91 1.82 -9.78
N HIS A 138 7.74 2.60 -8.72
CA HIS A 138 6.42 2.88 -8.13
C HIS A 138 5.47 3.68 -9.03
N ARG A 139 5.98 4.68 -9.78
CA ARG A 139 5.27 5.56 -10.74
C ARG A 139 4.14 6.46 -10.22
N ASP A 140 3.72 6.36 -8.96
CA ASP A 140 2.69 7.22 -8.35
C ASP A 140 3.05 7.62 -6.92
N LEU A 141 4.30 8.03 -6.72
CA LEU A 141 4.77 8.49 -5.42
C LEU A 141 4.24 9.89 -5.12
N LYS A 142 3.39 10.00 -4.12
CA LYS A 142 2.80 11.23 -3.60
C LYS A 142 2.50 11.08 -2.11
N CYS A 143 2.30 12.17 -1.39
CA CYS A 143 2.01 12.12 0.06
C CYS A 143 0.71 11.37 0.41
N ALA A 144 -0.24 11.24 -0.53
CA ALA A 144 -1.43 10.41 -0.34
C ALA A 144 -1.11 8.90 -0.30
N ASN A 145 0.04 8.49 -0.83
CA ASN A 145 0.49 7.09 -0.95
C ASN A 145 1.65 6.77 0.02
N VAL A 146 1.91 7.66 0.98
CA VAL A 146 2.86 7.45 2.07
C VAL A 146 2.06 7.48 3.36
N PHE A 147 2.23 6.51 4.25
CA PHE A 147 1.42 6.33 5.44
C PHE A 147 2.25 6.48 6.71
N VAL A 148 1.70 7.13 7.74
CA VAL A 148 2.39 7.38 9.02
C VAL A 148 2.00 6.32 10.05
N ASN A 149 2.98 5.68 10.68
CA ASN A 149 2.76 4.80 11.81
C ASN A 149 2.55 5.65 13.09
N ASN A 150 1.39 5.53 13.73
CA ASN A 150 1.05 6.35 14.90
C ASN A 150 1.92 6.05 16.13
N TYR A 151 2.43 4.82 16.25
CA TYR A 151 3.19 4.38 17.42
C TYR A 151 4.66 4.81 17.34
N THR A 152 5.25 4.86 16.15
CA THR A 152 6.68 5.16 15.95
C THR A 152 6.94 6.52 15.29
N GLY A 153 5.93 7.11 14.64
CA GLY A 153 6.07 8.29 13.80
C GLY A 153 6.89 8.05 12.53
N ASP A 154 7.16 6.79 12.17
CA ASP A 154 7.81 6.42 10.92
C ASP A 154 6.83 6.41 9.75
N VAL A 155 7.35 6.47 8.54
CA VAL A 155 6.54 6.38 7.31
C VAL A 155 6.78 5.09 6.54
N ALA A 156 5.75 4.64 5.84
CA ALA A 156 5.81 3.54 4.88
C ALA A 156 5.18 3.94 3.54
N VAL A 157 5.81 3.55 2.44
CA VAL A 157 5.32 3.77 1.08
C VAL A 157 4.32 2.66 0.73
N GLY A 158 3.16 3.02 0.19
CA GLY A 158 2.12 2.08 -0.25
C GLY A 158 1.52 2.47 -1.59
N ASP A 159 0.43 1.81 -1.99
CA ASP A 159 -0.25 1.98 -3.28
C ASP A 159 0.68 1.72 -4.48
N LEU A 160 0.92 0.43 -4.73
CA LEU A 160 1.78 -0.05 -5.81
C LEU A 160 0.97 -0.43 -7.06
N GLY A 161 -0.29 -0.01 -7.17
CA GLY A 161 -1.18 -0.36 -8.30
C GLY A 161 -0.67 0.16 -9.65
N TYR A 162 0.06 1.27 -9.64
CA TYR A 162 0.74 1.80 -10.82
C TYR A 162 2.18 1.33 -10.96
N ALA A 163 2.71 0.48 -10.08
CA ALA A 163 4.11 0.09 -10.18
C ALA A 163 4.40 -0.74 -11.44
N THR A 164 5.68 -0.80 -11.83
CA THR A 164 6.13 -1.61 -12.98
C THR A 164 7.48 -2.22 -12.69
N VAL A 165 7.56 -3.52 -12.98
CA VAL A 165 8.81 -4.27 -13.00
C VAL A 165 9.51 -4.01 -14.33
N LEU A 166 10.68 -3.40 -14.30
CA LEU A 166 11.45 -3.06 -15.49
C LEU A 166 12.24 -4.26 -15.97
N SER A 167 11.71 -4.94 -16.99
CA SER A 167 12.50 -5.98 -17.65
C SER A 167 13.74 -5.40 -18.33
N ARG A 168 14.91 -5.90 -17.93
CA ARG A 168 16.22 -5.50 -18.51
C ARG A 168 16.28 -5.75 -20.01
N SER A 169 15.44 -6.63 -20.55
CA SER A 169 15.29 -6.93 -21.98
C SER A 169 14.64 -5.79 -22.79
N ARG A 170 14.12 -4.74 -22.14
CA ARG A 170 13.51 -3.55 -22.79
C ARG A 170 14.22 -2.24 -22.47
N ARG A 171 15.55 -2.24 -22.29
CA ARG A 171 16.32 -1.02 -22.56
C ARG A 171 16.26 -0.75 -24.07
N LYS A 172 15.19 -0.12 -24.55
CA LYS A 172 15.31 0.71 -25.75
C LYS A 172 16.40 1.72 -25.40
N GLN A 173 17.48 1.72 -26.16
CA GLN A 173 18.49 2.78 -26.10
C GLN A 173 17.74 4.10 -26.09
N ALA A 174 17.77 4.80 -24.96
CA ALA A 174 17.44 6.20 -24.96
C ALA A 174 18.50 6.84 -25.86
N ASN A 175 18.07 7.28 -27.04
CA ASN A 175 18.88 8.15 -27.90
C ASN A 175 19.18 9.39 -27.07
N CYS A 176 20.38 9.45 -26.48
CA CYS A 176 20.94 10.70 -26.01
C CYS A 176 21.05 11.61 -27.23
N VAL A 177 20.15 12.57 -27.35
CA VAL A 177 20.36 13.72 -28.22
C VAL A 177 21.52 14.48 -27.59
N LYS A 178 22.71 14.33 -28.18
CA LYS A 178 23.82 15.23 -27.90
C LYS A 178 23.44 16.58 -28.47
N TYR A 179 23.25 17.57 -27.60
CA TYR A 179 23.24 18.96 -28.03
C TYR A 179 24.70 19.40 -28.30
N PRO A 180 24.92 20.27 -29.30
CA PRO A 180 26.24 20.77 -29.68
C PRO A 180 26.91 21.58 -28.56
#